data_AF-A0A9X1ZTK4-F1
#
_entry.id   AF-A0A9X1ZTK4-F1
#
_cell.length_a   1.000
_cell.length_b   1.000
_cell.length_c   1.000
_cell.angle_alpha   90.00
_cell.angle_beta   90.00
_cell.angle_gamma   90.00
#
_symmetry.space_group_name_H-M   'P 1'
#
loop_
_entity.id
_entity.type
_entity.pdbx_description
1 polymer ?
#
loop_
_entity_poly.entity_id
_entity_poly.type
_entity_poly.pdbx_seq_one_letter_code
_entity_poly.pdbx_strand_id
1 'polypeptide(L)'
;MKNLLQLSIASVVLTAITSFGALSSCAEETETTVYICKGKYSKKYHYKKNCHGLNNCSTDIYKTTLDSAKKAGRKICGFED
;
A
#
# COMPACT_ATOMS: atom_id res chain seq x y z
N MET A 1 -39.21 -35.08 -29.69
CA MET A 1 -39.59 -33.65 -29.54
C MET A 1 -39.08 -32.99 -28.25
N LYS A 2 -38.13 -33.60 -27.49
CA LYS A 2 -37.64 -33.05 -26.21
C LYS A 2 -36.32 -32.27 -26.35
N ASN A 3 -35.84 -32.10 -27.59
CA ASN A 3 -34.47 -31.67 -27.89
C ASN A 3 -34.40 -30.23 -28.41
N LEU A 4 -35.55 -29.62 -28.75
CA LEU A 4 -35.62 -28.23 -29.23
C LEU A 4 -35.86 -27.24 -28.08
N LEU A 5 -36.61 -27.67 -27.04
CA LEU A 5 -36.87 -26.87 -25.84
C LEU A 5 -35.64 -26.79 -24.91
N GLN A 6 -34.79 -27.84 -24.89
CA GLN A 6 -33.54 -27.88 -24.12
C GLN A 6 -32.46 -26.92 -24.68
N LEU A 7 -32.47 -26.65 -25.99
CA LEU A 7 -31.53 -25.74 -26.64
C LEU A 7 -31.74 -24.26 -26.24
N SER A 8 -32.98 -23.87 -25.91
CA SER A 8 -33.31 -22.50 -25.48
C SER A 8 -32.99 -22.23 -24.01
N ILE A 9 -32.85 -23.28 -23.18
CA ILE A 9 -32.56 -23.16 -21.74
C ILE A 9 -31.05 -23.05 -21.51
N ALA A 10 -30.26 -23.74 -22.33
CA ALA A 10 -28.79 -23.68 -22.28
C ALA A 10 -28.21 -22.29 -22.59
N SER A 11 -28.89 -21.48 -23.40
CA SER A 11 -28.46 -20.14 -23.81
C SER A 11 -28.72 -19.07 -22.75
N VAL A 12 -29.76 -19.24 -21.91
CA VAL A 12 -30.13 -18.30 -20.83
C VAL A 12 -29.26 -18.49 -19.58
N VAL A 13 -28.81 -19.72 -19.33
CA VAL A 13 -27.96 -20.04 -18.17
C VAL A 13 -26.55 -19.47 -18.32
N LEU A 14 -26.03 -19.35 -19.55
CA LEU A 14 -24.68 -18.85 -19.81
C LEU A 14 -24.53 -17.35 -19.51
N THR A 15 -25.60 -16.56 -19.70
CA THR A 15 -25.59 -15.10 -19.46
C THR A 15 -25.81 -14.69 -18.01
N ALA A 16 -26.35 -15.58 -17.17
CA ALA A 16 -26.58 -15.31 -15.75
C ALA A 16 -25.31 -15.45 -14.89
N ILE A 17 -24.30 -16.17 -15.39
CA ILE A 17 -23.04 -16.42 -14.68
C ILE A 17 -22.06 -15.24 -14.85
N THR A 18 -22.21 -14.43 -15.91
CA THR A 18 -21.31 -13.32 -16.22
C THR A 18 -21.55 -12.05 -15.41
N SER A 19 -22.61 -11.97 -14.60
CA SER A 19 -22.93 -10.76 -13.81
C SER A 19 -22.59 -10.85 -12.31
N PHE A 20 -22.02 -11.98 -11.84
CA PHE A 20 -21.66 -12.17 -10.42
C PHE A 20 -20.16 -12.06 -10.12
N GLY A 21 -19.34 -11.74 -11.12
CA GLY A 21 -17.91 -11.50 -10.95
C GLY A 21 -17.61 -10.02 -10.69
N ALA A 22 -18.02 -9.46 -9.55
CA ALA A 22 -17.35 -8.26 -9.06
C ALA A 22 -15.95 -8.69 -8.60
N LEU A 23 -14.97 -8.59 -9.51
CA LEU A 23 -13.56 -8.78 -9.19
C LEU A 23 -13.16 -7.74 -8.14
N SER A 24 -13.10 -8.16 -6.88
CA SER A 24 -12.42 -7.41 -5.83
C SER A 24 -10.92 -7.53 -6.07
N SER A 25 -10.34 -6.58 -6.79
CA SER A 25 -8.90 -6.41 -6.86
C SER A 25 -8.41 -5.89 -5.52
N CYS A 26 -7.90 -6.77 -4.67
CA CYS A 26 -7.07 -6.37 -3.53
C CYS A 26 -5.74 -5.88 -4.11
N ALA A 27 -5.64 -4.59 -4.41
CA ALA A 27 -4.35 -3.98 -4.68
C ALA A 27 -3.54 -4.02 -3.38
N GLU A 28 -2.50 -4.84 -3.34
CA GLU A 28 -1.52 -4.81 -2.26
C GLU A 28 -0.80 -3.45 -2.34
N GLU A 29 -1.17 -2.52 -1.47
CA GLU A 29 -0.51 -1.23 -1.38
C GLU A 29 0.89 -1.47 -0.81
N THR A 30 1.92 -1.35 -1.66
CA THR A 30 3.31 -1.53 -1.23
C THR A 30 3.72 -0.36 -0.34
N GLU A 31 3.61 -0.56 0.98
CA GLU A 31 3.96 0.46 1.95
C GLU A 31 5.47 0.75 1.90
N THR A 32 5.83 1.96 1.49
CA THR A 32 7.23 2.39 1.50
C THR A 32 7.73 2.51 2.94
N THR A 33 8.69 1.68 3.31
CA THR A 33 9.34 1.77 4.64
C THR A 33 10.36 2.90 4.65
N VAL A 34 10.34 3.71 5.71
CA VAL A 34 11.27 4.80 5.99
C VAL A 34 11.80 4.71 7.42
N TYR A 35 12.83 5.49 7.71
CA TYR A 35 13.50 5.57 8.99
C TYR A 35 13.25 6.93 9.66
N ILE A 36 13.05 6.92 10.97
CA ILE A 36 12.83 8.12 11.77
C ILE A 36 13.65 8.09 13.06
N CYS A 37 14.05 9.27 13.52
CA CYS A 37 14.51 9.49 14.90
C CYS A 37 13.32 9.95 15.76
N LYS A 38 13.23 9.53 17.03
CA LYS A 38 12.14 9.96 17.94
C LYS A 38 12.57 11.02 18.95
N GLY A 39 13.77 11.59 18.81
CA GLY A 39 14.22 12.71 19.63
C GLY A 39 13.29 13.93 19.51
N LYS A 40 13.25 14.75 20.56
CA LYS A 40 12.35 15.92 20.71
C LYS A 40 12.33 16.88 19.51
N TYR A 41 13.46 16.99 18.80
CA TYR A 41 13.62 17.91 17.66
C TYR A 41 13.56 17.21 16.29
N SER A 42 13.31 15.89 16.25
CA SER A 42 13.26 15.15 14.99
C SER A 42 11.94 15.42 14.26
N LYS A 43 12.03 16.19 13.18
CA LYS A 43 10.90 16.54 12.30
C LYS A 43 11.00 15.90 10.91
N LYS A 44 11.98 15.02 10.71
CA LYS A 44 12.30 14.45 9.40
C LYS A 44 12.13 12.93 9.36
N TYR A 45 11.88 12.41 8.17
CA TYR A 45 11.99 10.99 7.83
C TYR A 45 13.09 10.78 6.78
N HIS A 46 13.59 9.56 6.70
CA HIS A 46 14.76 9.18 5.92
C HIS A 46 14.50 7.90 5.12
N TYR A 47 14.95 7.81 3.87
CA TYR A 47 14.84 6.57 3.10
C TYR A 47 15.94 5.58 3.45
N LYS A 48 17.11 6.09 3.86
CA LYS A 48 18.26 5.27 4.24
C LYS A 48 18.49 5.30 5.75
N LYS A 49 18.77 4.14 6.35
CA LYS A 49 19.08 4.01 7.80
C LYS A 49 20.34 4.80 8.19
N ASN A 50 21.28 4.96 7.25
CA ASN A 50 22.58 5.61 7.43
C ASN A 50 22.64 7.02 6.82
N CYS A 51 21.49 7.69 6.62
CA CYS A 51 21.47 9.08 6.17
C CYS A 51 22.32 9.96 7.10
N HIS A 52 23.10 10.89 6.52
CA HIS A 52 23.90 11.86 7.29
C HIS A 52 23.05 12.63 8.33
N GLY A 53 21.78 12.89 8.01
CA GLY A 53 20.84 13.54 8.93
C GLY A 53 20.45 12.73 10.18
N LEU A 54 20.82 11.44 10.24
CA LEU A 54 20.60 10.57 11.40
C LEU A 54 21.81 10.49 12.36
N ASN A 55 22.97 11.06 11.99
CA ASN A 55 24.21 10.97 12.79
C ASN A 55 24.07 11.57 14.20
N ASN A 56 23.22 12.59 14.36
CA ASN A 56 22.95 13.24 15.64
C ASN A 56 21.66 12.75 16.30
N CYS A 57 21.10 11.61 15.87
CA CYS A 57 19.91 11.08 16.52
C CYS A 57 20.22 10.73 17.98
N SER A 58 19.51 11.35 18.92
CA SER A 58 19.70 11.18 20.36
C SER A 58 18.99 9.92 20.91
N THR A 59 18.38 9.12 20.05
CA THR A 59 17.61 7.91 20.37
C THR A 59 17.97 6.83 19.36
N ASP A 60 17.25 5.70 19.37
CA ASP A 60 17.34 4.72 18.29
C ASP A 60 16.74 5.25 16.98
N ILE A 61 17.12 4.58 15.89
CA ILE A 61 16.53 4.76 14.56
C ILE A 61 15.40 3.75 14.40
N TYR A 62 14.18 4.24 14.23
CA TYR A 62 12.97 3.41 14.10
C TYR A 62 12.53 3.32 12.65
N LYS A 63 12.01 2.15 12.26
CA LYS A 63 11.33 1.95 10.97
C LYS A 63 9.86 2.32 11.10
N THR A 64 9.31 2.93 10.06
CA THR A 64 7.90 3.28 9.97
C THR A 64 7.49 3.38 8.49
N THR A 65 6.22 3.62 8.19
CA THR A 65 5.76 3.77 6.81
C THR A 65 5.88 5.22 6.37
N LEU A 66 6.08 5.47 5.08
CA LEU A 66 6.14 6.83 4.53
C LEU A 66 4.85 7.61 4.84
N ASP A 67 3.71 6.94 4.74
CA ASP A 67 2.40 7.51 5.05
C ASP A 67 2.29 7.90 6.52
N SER A 68 2.62 7.00 7.46
CA SER A 68 2.58 7.32 8.89
C SER A 68 3.55 8.44 9.27
N ALA A 69 4.74 8.50 8.66
CA ALA A 69 5.67 9.60 8.85
C ALA A 69 5.10 10.94 8.38
N LYS A 70 4.46 10.97 7.20
CA LYS A 70 3.79 12.17 6.66
C LYS A 70 2.60 12.58 7.53
N LYS A 71 1.77 11.63 7.96
CA LYS A 71 0.63 11.86 8.88
C LYS A 71 1.08 12.42 10.22
N ALA A 72 2.25 12.01 10.70
CA ALA A 72 2.89 12.59 11.89
C ALA A 72 3.52 13.98 11.66
N GLY A 73 3.32 14.59 10.49
CA GLY A 73 3.83 15.92 10.15
C GLY A 73 5.34 15.97 9.86
N ARG A 74 5.98 14.81 9.66
CA ARG A 74 7.41 14.76 9.32
C ARG A 74 7.63 15.06 7.85
N LYS A 75 8.75 15.72 7.54
CA LYS A 75 9.17 16.06 6.17
C LYS A 75 10.36 15.20 5.73
N ILE A 76 10.64 15.13 4.45
CA ILE A 76 11.85 14.47 3.95
C ILE A 76 13.13 15.17 4.44
N CYS A 77 14.18 14.40 4.74
CA CYS A 77 15.52 14.92 4.97
C CYS A 77 16.11 15.49 3.67
N GLY A 78 16.88 16.58 3.77
CA GLY A 78 17.49 17.21 2.59
C GLY A 78 18.79 16.54 2.11
N PHE A 79 19.28 15.55 2.85
CA PHE A 79 20.55 14.84 2.61
C PHE A 79 20.32 13.36 2.27
N GLU A 80 19.19 13.07 1.62
CA GLU A 80 18.92 11.74 1.07
C GLU A 80 19.59 11.64 -0.30
N ASP A 81 20.92 11.53 -0.32
CA ASP A 81 21.73 11.13 -1.48
C ASP A 81 21.86 9.60 -1.50
#